data_AF-S4PJR7-F1
#
_entry.id   AF-S4PJR7-F1
#
_cell.length_a   1.000
_cell.length_b   1.000
_cell.length_c   1.000
_cell.angle_alpha   90.00
_cell.angle_beta   90.00
_cell.angle_gamma   90.00
#
_symmetry.space_group_name_H-M   'P 1'
#
loop_
_entity.id
_entity.type
_entity.pdbx_description
1 polymer ?
#
loop_
_entity_poly.entity_id
_entity_poly.type
_entity_poly.pdbx_seq_one_letter_code
_entity_poly.pdbx_strand_id
1 'polypeptide(L)'
;MTSPTNMHGIGTNVQGKNGEYVEEASLASAPYAFFSLLNHSCAPNVVRFNKLGSATMTLFALRPIKKGMQIFDNYGSHHGLEGRVAR
;
A
#
# COMPACT_ATOMS: atom_id res chain seq x y z
N MET A 1 6.03 2.53 10.43
CA MET A 1 7.05 1.45 10.54
C MET A 1 8.09 1.71 9.46
N THR A 2 9.36 1.91 9.81
CA THR A 2 10.44 2.01 8.82
C THR A 2 10.74 0.62 8.25
N SER A 3 10.61 0.44 6.94
CA SER A 3 10.85 -0.84 6.28
C SER A 3 12.05 -0.74 5.33
N PRO A 4 12.83 -1.82 5.13
CA PRO A 4 13.88 -1.86 4.13
C PRO A 4 13.39 -1.45 2.72
N THR A 5 14.32 -1.06 1.84
CA THR A 5 14.01 -0.76 0.44
C THR A 5 13.24 -1.91 -0.23
N ASN A 6 12.23 -1.57 -1.04
CA ASN A 6 11.39 -2.51 -1.80
C ASN A 6 10.50 -3.44 -0.94
N MET A 7 10.16 -3.01 0.28
CA MET A 7 9.16 -3.67 1.11
C MET A 7 7.79 -3.01 0.95
N HIS A 8 6.72 -3.80 1.10
CA HIS A 8 5.34 -3.31 0.98
C HIS A 8 4.58 -3.57 2.28
N GLY A 9 3.82 -2.56 2.72
CA GLY A 9 3.03 -2.60 3.95
C GLY A 9 1.89 -3.61 3.87
N ILE A 10 1.63 -4.27 5.00
CA ILE A 10 0.50 -5.17 5.22
C ILE A 10 -0.33 -4.53 6.33
N GLY A 11 -1.53 -4.10 5.96
CA GLY A 11 -2.47 -3.40 6.82
C GLY A 11 -3.70 -4.23 7.15
N THR A 12 -4.46 -3.78 8.14
CA THR A 12 -5.83 -4.25 8.35
C THR A 12 -6.72 -3.11 8.82
N ASN A 13 -8.02 -3.23 8.62
CA ASN A 13 -8.96 -2.31 9.22
C ASN A 13 -9.31 -2.78 10.64
N VAL A 14 -9.28 -1.87 11.58
CA VAL A 14 -9.71 -2.08 12.96
C VAL A 14 -11.22 -1.84 13.04
N GLN A 15 -11.93 -2.80 13.63
CA GLN A 15 -13.35 -2.65 13.89
C GLN A 15 -13.55 -1.75 15.12
N GLY A 16 -14.24 -0.62 14.90
CA GLY A 16 -14.71 0.29 15.92
C GLY A 16 -15.87 -0.30 16.73
N LYS A 17 -16.25 0.40 17.80
CA LYS A 17 -17.20 -0.12 18.80
C LYS A 17 -18.59 -0.37 18.25
N ASN A 18 -19.01 0.33 17.19
CA ASN A 18 -20.33 0.14 16.58
C ASN A 18 -20.28 -0.74 15.31
N GLY A 19 -19.15 -1.43 15.09
CA GLY A 19 -18.97 -2.35 13.96
C GLY A 19 -18.39 -1.70 12.70
N GLU A 20 -18.13 -0.40 12.70
CA GLU A 20 -17.49 0.34 11.61
C GLU A 20 -16.01 0.00 11.45
N TYR A 21 -15.48 0.06 10.23
CA TYR A 21 -14.06 -0.16 9.93
C TYR A 21 -13.42 1.16 9.48
N VAL A 22 -13.13 2.04 10.44
CA VAL A 22 -12.70 3.44 10.16
C VAL A 22 -11.21 3.69 10.34
N GLU A 23 -10.51 2.80 11.03
CA GLU A 23 -9.08 2.96 11.32
C GLU A 23 -8.28 1.85 10.65
N GLU A 24 -7.14 2.19 10.06
CA GLU A 24 -6.20 1.23 9.48
C GLU A 24 -5.04 1.01 10.46
N ALA A 25 -4.77 -0.26 10.79
CA ALA A 25 -3.62 -0.68 11.55
C ALA A 25 -2.54 -1.26 10.62
N SER A 26 -1.35 -0.67 10.65
CA SER A 26 -0.15 -1.22 10.01
C SER A 26 0.39 -2.39 10.84
N LEU A 27 0.30 -3.62 10.32
CA LEU A 27 0.69 -4.83 11.04
C LEU A 27 2.14 -5.26 10.75
N ALA A 28 2.52 -5.25 9.47
CA ALA A 28 3.78 -5.81 9.02
C ALA A 28 4.23 -5.18 7.69
N SER A 29 5.41 -5.58 7.23
CA SER A 29 5.88 -5.34 5.87
C SER A 29 6.55 -6.60 5.33
N ALA A 30 6.41 -6.87 4.03
CA ALA A 30 7.04 -8.02 3.41
C ALA A 30 7.63 -7.68 2.03
N PRO A 31 8.66 -8.43 1.59
CA PRO A 31 9.22 -8.26 0.26
C PRO A 31 8.32 -8.98 -0.75
N TYR A 32 7.76 -8.21 -1.69
CA TYR A 32 7.01 -8.78 -2.80
C TYR A 32 7.71 -8.44 -4.11
N ALA A 33 8.62 -9.31 -4.54
CA ALA A 33 9.53 -9.05 -5.66
C ALA A 33 8.84 -8.54 -6.94
N PHE A 34 7.62 -9.04 -7.24
CA PHE A 34 6.83 -8.56 -8.37
C PHE A 34 6.39 -7.09 -8.22
N PHE A 35 5.95 -6.69 -7.03
CA PHE A 35 5.51 -5.32 -6.76
C PHE A 35 6.68 -4.34 -6.69
N SER A 36 7.89 -4.81 -6.40
CA SER A 36 9.11 -3.98 -6.44
C SER A 36 9.47 -3.50 -7.85
N LEU A 37 8.84 -4.04 -8.90
CA LEU A 37 9.00 -3.57 -10.28
C LEU A 37 8.15 -2.33 -10.60
N LEU A 38 7.18 -2.00 -9.75
CA LEU A 38 6.21 -0.94 -10.00
C LEU A 38 6.78 0.41 -9.55
N ASN A 39 6.90 1.35 -10.47
CA ASN A 39 7.37 2.69 -10.15
C ASN A 39 6.32 3.51 -9.40
N HIS A 40 6.80 4.54 -8.70
CA HIS A 40 5.97 5.48 -7.98
C HIS A 40 5.23 6.47 -8.91
N SER A 41 3.97 6.76 -8.59
CA SER A 41 3.28 7.97 -8.99
C SER A 41 2.33 8.44 -7.90
N CYS A 42 2.27 9.75 -7.65
CA CYS A 42 1.23 10.34 -6.79
C CYS A 42 -0.18 10.17 -7.37
N ALA A 43 -0.30 9.93 -8.69
CA ALA A 43 -1.55 9.63 -9.38
C ALA A 43 -1.49 8.24 -10.03
N PRO A 44 -1.46 7.15 -9.23
CA PRO A 44 -1.19 5.79 -9.69
C PRO A 44 -2.35 5.19 -10.48
N ASN A 45 -2.07 4.27 -11.41
CA ASN A 45 -3.11 3.55 -12.16
C ASN A 45 -3.48 2.20 -11.55
N VAL A 46 -2.78 1.77 -10.50
CA VAL A 46 -3.10 0.60 -9.69
C VAL A 46 -3.08 0.92 -8.20
N VAL A 47 -3.67 0.03 -7.39
CA VAL A 47 -3.59 0.03 -5.92
C VAL A 47 -3.32 -1.39 -5.42
N ARG A 48 -2.64 -1.49 -4.27
CA ARG A 48 -2.41 -2.75 -3.57
C ARG A 48 -3.31 -2.85 -2.34
N PHE A 49 -3.79 -4.05 -2.04
CA PHE A 49 -4.32 -4.37 -0.72
C PHE A 49 -4.10 -5.84 -0.37
N ASN A 50 -4.05 -6.13 0.91
CA ASN A 50 -3.99 -7.49 1.44
C ASN A 50 -5.33 -7.89 2.07
N LYS A 51 -5.66 -9.18 2.03
CA LYS A 51 -6.80 -9.71 2.78
C LYS A 51 -6.43 -9.80 4.26
N LEU A 52 -7.34 -9.42 5.16
CA LEU A 52 -7.14 -9.60 6.60
C LEU A 52 -6.84 -11.06 6.93
N GLY A 53 -5.81 -11.28 7.75
CA GLY A 53 -5.32 -12.61 8.11
C GLY A 53 -4.53 -13.32 7.00
N SER A 54 -4.18 -12.62 5.92
CA SER A 54 -3.38 -13.15 4.82
C SER A 54 -2.21 -12.23 4.47
N ALA A 55 -1.08 -12.83 4.11
CA ALA A 55 0.05 -12.13 3.51
C ALA A 55 -0.07 -12.03 1.98
N THR A 56 -1.18 -12.47 1.38
CA THR A 56 -1.39 -12.35 -0.07
C THR A 56 -1.72 -10.91 -0.42
N MET A 57 -0.86 -10.31 -1.26
CA MET A 57 -1.06 -8.97 -1.81
C MET A 57 -1.82 -9.06 -3.14
N THR A 58 -2.86 -8.26 -3.31
CA THR A 58 -3.63 -8.16 -4.55
C THR A 58 -3.43 -6.80 -5.18
N LEU A 59 -3.28 -6.75 -6.51
CA LEU A 59 -3.17 -5.53 -7.30
C LEU A 59 -4.46 -5.29 -8.08
N PHE A 60 -5.03 -4.09 -7.96
CA PHE A 60 -6.22 -3.70 -8.69
C PHE A 60 -5.94 -2.51 -9.60
N ALA A 61 -6.46 -2.55 -10.82
CA ALA A 61 -6.46 -1.40 -11.71
C ALA A 61 -7.51 -0.38 -11.25
N LEU A 62 -7.08 0.88 -11.08
CA LEU A 62 -7.94 2.00 -10.71
C LEU A 62 -8.56 2.72 -11.91
N ARG A 63 -7.93 2.56 -13.08
CA ARG A 63 -8.30 3.24 -14.33
C ARG A 63 -7.92 2.36 -15.53
N PRO A 64 -8.50 2.55 -16.73
CA PRO A 64 -8.13 1.77 -17.91
C PRO A 64 -6.62 1.86 -18.21
N ILE A 65 -5.97 0.71 -18.41
CA ILE A 65 -4.54 0.60 -18.72
C ILE A 65 -4.41 0.14 -20.17
N LYS A 66 -3.81 0.98 -21.02
CA LYS A 66 -3.59 0.64 -22.44
C LYS A 66 -2.39 -0.33 -22.56
N LYS A 67 -2.37 -1.13 -23.63
CA LYS A 67 -1.18 -1.95 -23.97
C LYS A 67 0.06 -1.05 -24.05
N GLY A 68 1.13 -1.44 -23.37
CA GLY A 68 2.40 -0.70 -23.31
C GLY A 68 2.41 0.47 -22.32
N MET A 69 1.29 0.78 -21.66
CA MET A 69 1.26 1.77 -20.59
C MET A 69 1.97 1.22 -19.35
N GLN A 70 2.83 2.04 -18.74
CA GLN A 70 3.50 1.67 -17.51
C GLN A 70 2.51 1.58 -16.34
N ILE A 71 2.74 0.59 -15.47
CA ILE A 71 1.98 0.41 -14.24
C ILE A 71 2.65 1.22 -13.13
N PHE A 72 1.87 2.08 -12.47
CA PHE A 72 2.34 2.95 -11.40
C PHE A 72 1.56 2.69 -10.12
N ASP A 73 2.31 2.56 -9.04
CA ASP A 73 1.80 2.38 -7.70
C ASP A 73 2.09 3.62 -6.85
N ASN A 74 1.39 3.76 -5.73
CA ASN A 74 1.70 4.78 -4.74
C ASN A 74 2.60 4.18 -3.65
N TYR A 75 3.65 4.91 -3.25
CA TYR A 75 4.59 4.45 -2.23
C TYR A 75 4.16 4.89 -0.82
N GLY A 76 2.99 5.51 -0.70
CA GLY A 76 2.50 6.12 0.52
C GLY A 76 2.86 7.62 0.59
N SER A 77 2.54 8.20 1.74
CA SER A 77 2.91 9.57 2.08
C SER A 77 4.43 9.72 2.04
N HIS A 78 4.88 10.85 1.49
CA HIS A 78 6.30 11.16 1.53
C HIS A 78 6.72 11.38 2.98
N HIS A 79 7.72 10.65 3.49
CA HIS A 79 8.21 10.81 4.87
C HIS A 79 8.62 12.25 5.25
N GLY A 80 8.87 13.11 4.26
CA GLY A 80 9.16 14.54 4.47
C GLY A 80 7.92 15.39 4.81
N LEU A 81 6.71 14.83 4.64
CA LEU A 81 5.44 15.46 5.00
C LEU A 81 4.92 14.97 6.36
N GLU A 82 5.52 13.92 6.92
CA GLU A 82 5.15 13.39 8.23
C GLU A 82 5.86 14.19 9.33
N GLY A 83 5.09 14.62 10.34
CA GLY A 83 5.64 15.30 11.51
C GLY A 83 6.65 14.41 12.24
N ARG A 84 7.58 15.03 12.98
CA ARG A 84 8.66 14.32 13.70
C ARG A 84 8.20 13.16 14.59
N VAL A 85 6.96 13.20 15.07
CA VAL A 85 6.36 12.18 15.94
C VAL A 85 5.82 10.99 15.14
N ALA A 86 5.46 11.19 13.87
CA ALA A 86 4.85 10.17 13.00
C ALA A 86 5.88 9.40 12.14
N ARG A 87 7.09 9.94 11.98
CA ARG A 87 8.22 9.30 11.30
C ARG A 87 8.87 8.19 12.14
#